data_AF-A0A9W8QRW0-F1
#
_entry.id   AF-A0A9W8QRW0-F1
#
_cell.length_a   1.000
_cell.length_b   1.000
_cell.length_c   1.000
_cell.angle_alpha   90.00
_cell.angle_beta   90.00
_cell.angle_gamma   90.00
#
_symmetry.space_group_name_H-M   'P 1'
#
loop_
_entity.id
_entity.type
_entity.pdbx_description
1 polymer ?
#
loop_
_entity_poly.entity_id
_entity_poly.type
_entity_poly.pdbx_seq_one_letter_code
_entity_poly.pdbx_strand_id
1 'polypeptide(L)'
;TKPVKDVKTVGWSGGRFKGYINMYGKKSAARYRLERSAFPAEYEDNPPENEKASNPKNRYGDELADSGKFKYTKRHIRGIFGVAWKAAGSRVSRHDLDCINPDLVDNWRGVPTYVLIAWDINGNIQKSWETRACLRDRWGKKDADIAIYEAAVEAEDRYVQVKTGKRPAKSRSPSVGLAQGHVRKQREKSLGMNRSSPSRSARTTRASKSPQRGTNTLEELRQEFLDNYLELLGVQEFADLDISERRDCVNAWKEEKALQFPA
;
A
#
# COMPACT_ATOMS: atom_id res chain seq x y z
N THR A 1 -18.68 -1.36 -27.55
CA THR A 1 -17.32 -1.10 -27.06
C THR A 1 -16.66 -2.45 -26.76
N LYS A 2 -15.48 -2.75 -27.32
CA LYS A 2 -14.80 -4.03 -27.04
C LYS A 2 -14.42 -4.08 -25.54
N PRO A 3 -14.62 -5.20 -24.83
CA PRO A 3 -14.23 -5.30 -23.42
C PRO A 3 -12.72 -5.09 -23.29
N VAL A 4 -12.30 -4.16 -22.42
CA VAL A 4 -10.89 -3.98 -22.10
C VAL A 4 -10.44 -5.25 -21.38
N LYS A 5 -9.56 -6.02 -22.04
CA LYS A 5 -9.10 -7.32 -21.54
C LYS A 5 -8.47 -7.13 -20.15
N ASP A 6 -8.90 -7.97 -19.20
CA ASP A 6 -8.44 -7.98 -17.80
C ASP A 6 -8.79 -6.72 -16.97
N VAL A 7 -9.95 -6.08 -17.24
CA VAL A 7 -10.51 -5.02 -16.38
C VAL A 7 -11.87 -5.43 -15.84
N LYS A 8 -12.12 -5.16 -14.56
CA LYS A 8 -13.41 -5.40 -13.89
C LYS A 8 -13.67 -4.32 -12.83
N THR A 9 -14.90 -3.84 -12.73
CA THR A 9 -15.37 -3.05 -11.59
C THR A 9 -15.60 -3.95 -10.37
N VAL A 10 -15.10 -3.51 -9.22
CA VAL A 10 -15.10 -4.27 -7.95
C VAL A 10 -15.68 -3.47 -6.79
N GLY A 11 -16.34 -2.36 -7.09
CA GLY A 11 -16.95 -1.46 -6.13
C GLY A 11 -17.33 -0.15 -6.78
N TRP A 12 -18.18 0.62 -6.12
CA TRP A 12 -18.58 1.94 -6.60
C TRP A 12 -18.85 2.91 -5.45
N SER A 13 -18.83 4.18 -5.78
CA SER A 13 -19.08 5.30 -4.88
C SER A 13 -20.22 6.13 -5.44
N GLY A 14 -21.13 6.55 -4.57
CA GLY A 14 -22.21 7.51 -4.89
C GLY A 14 -22.05 8.83 -4.12
N GLY A 15 -23.00 9.75 -4.30
CA GLY A 15 -23.02 11.07 -3.64
C GLY A 15 -22.51 12.18 -4.56
N ARG A 16 -21.63 13.06 -4.07
CA ARG A 16 -21.11 14.20 -4.85
C ARG A 16 -20.28 13.79 -6.07
N PHE A 17 -19.73 12.58 -6.05
CA PHE A 17 -19.01 11.98 -7.16
C PHE A 17 -19.48 10.52 -7.30
N LYS A 18 -20.18 10.22 -8.40
CA LYS A 18 -20.42 8.84 -8.82
C LYS A 18 -19.15 8.33 -9.51
N GLY A 19 -18.59 7.24 -9.01
CA GLY A 19 -17.42 6.62 -9.61
C GLY A 19 -17.27 5.17 -9.26
N TYR A 20 -16.47 4.45 -10.05
CA TYR A 20 -16.33 3.01 -10.03
C TYR A 20 -14.89 2.63 -9.74
N ILE A 21 -14.71 1.66 -8.86
CA ILE A 21 -13.41 1.12 -8.51
C ILE A 21 -13.08 0.02 -9.52
N ASN A 22 -12.23 0.35 -10.48
CA ASN A 22 -11.84 -0.54 -11.56
C ASN A 22 -10.53 -1.23 -11.24
N MET A 23 -10.56 -2.56 -11.26
CA MET A 23 -9.41 -3.44 -11.08
C MET A 23 -8.81 -3.76 -12.45
N TYR A 24 -7.52 -3.49 -12.62
CA TYR A 24 -6.76 -3.86 -13.81
C TYR A 24 -5.79 -5.00 -13.50
N GLY A 25 -5.75 -6.00 -14.37
CA GLY A 25 -4.89 -7.18 -14.22
C GLY A 25 -5.48 -8.23 -13.28
N LYS A 26 -4.66 -9.24 -12.96
CA LYS A 26 -5.07 -10.35 -12.08
C LYS A 26 -4.93 -9.97 -10.61
N LYS A 27 -5.75 -10.57 -9.73
CA LYS A 27 -5.83 -10.25 -8.29
C LYS A 27 -4.49 -10.28 -7.55
N SER A 28 -3.51 -11.08 -8.00
CA SER A 28 -2.19 -11.16 -7.36
C SER A 28 -1.33 -9.90 -7.47
N ALA A 29 -1.62 -9.07 -8.47
CA ALA A 29 -0.82 -7.91 -8.87
C ALA A 29 -1.71 -6.82 -9.50
N ALA A 30 -2.96 -6.72 -9.02
CA ALA A 30 -3.91 -5.79 -9.56
C ALA A 30 -3.59 -4.36 -9.12
N ARG A 31 -3.78 -3.41 -10.02
CA ARG A 31 -3.91 -1.99 -9.66
C ARG A 31 -5.38 -1.60 -9.68
N TYR A 32 -5.76 -0.62 -8.87
CA TYR A 32 -7.13 -0.14 -8.78
C TYR A 32 -7.19 1.37 -9.05
N ARG A 33 -8.25 1.81 -9.72
CA ARG A 33 -8.51 3.23 -9.99
C ARG A 33 -9.97 3.56 -9.74
N LEU A 34 -10.21 4.77 -9.25
CA LEU A 34 -11.56 5.31 -9.12
C LEU A 34 -11.86 6.17 -10.35
N GLU A 35 -12.72 5.67 -11.22
CA GLU A 35 -13.00 6.28 -12.53
C GLU A 35 -14.50 6.60 -12.68
N ARG A 36 -14.85 7.37 -13.70
CA ARG A 36 -16.25 7.73 -13.98
C ARG A 36 -17.03 6.62 -14.68
N SER A 37 -16.35 5.66 -15.29
CA SER A 37 -16.98 4.60 -16.06
C SER A 37 -16.70 3.23 -15.45
N ALA A 38 -17.65 2.32 -15.57
CA ALA A 38 -17.52 0.94 -15.09
C ALA A 38 -17.11 -0.03 -16.21
N PHE A 39 -16.64 -1.21 -15.79
CA PHE A 39 -16.26 -2.31 -16.67
C PHE A 39 -16.82 -3.64 -16.13
N PRO A 40 -17.73 -4.29 -16.85
CA PRO A 40 -18.27 -3.87 -18.15
C PRO A 40 -19.28 -2.70 -17.97
N ALA A 41 -19.69 -2.04 -19.06
CA ALA A 41 -20.47 -0.80 -18.98
C ALA A 41 -21.86 -1.00 -18.36
N GLU A 42 -22.42 -2.19 -18.49
CA GLU A 42 -23.74 -2.58 -17.94
C GLU A 42 -23.75 -2.56 -16.40
N TYR A 43 -22.57 -2.57 -15.76
CA TYR A 43 -22.46 -2.38 -14.31
C TYR A 43 -23.00 -1.00 -13.89
N GLU A 44 -22.96 0.01 -14.76
CA GLU A 44 -23.43 1.36 -14.45
C GLU A 44 -24.95 1.47 -14.29
N ASP A 45 -25.67 0.60 -15.01
CA ASP A 45 -27.13 0.58 -15.07
C ASP A 45 -27.73 0.00 -13.79
N ASN A 46 -27.10 -1.02 -13.21
CA ASN A 46 -27.54 -1.66 -11.98
C ASN A 46 -26.37 -2.07 -11.08
N PRO A 47 -25.65 -1.09 -10.48
CA PRO A 47 -24.51 -1.38 -9.63
C PRO A 47 -24.98 -2.03 -8.31
N PRO A 48 -24.42 -3.18 -7.88
CA PRO A 48 -24.87 -3.87 -6.68
C PRO A 48 -24.72 -3.02 -5.41
N GLU A 49 -25.78 -2.85 -4.62
CA GLU A 49 -25.75 -1.95 -3.44
C GLU A 49 -24.77 -2.44 -2.37
N ASN A 50 -24.51 -3.75 -2.27
CA ASN A 50 -23.50 -4.33 -1.37
C ASN A 50 -22.05 -4.02 -1.80
N GLU A 51 -21.82 -3.59 -3.04
CA GLU A 51 -20.51 -3.18 -3.55
C GLU A 51 -20.28 -1.66 -3.46
N LYS A 52 -21.23 -0.91 -2.88
CA LYS A 52 -21.15 0.54 -2.72
C LYS A 52 -20.19 0.90 -1.58
N ALA A 53 -18.93 1.16 -1.92
CA ALA A 53 -17.87 1.53 -0.98
C ALA A 53 -18.15 2.82 -0.19
N SER A 54 -18.94 3.74 -0.74
CA SER A 54 -19.36 4.95 -0.02
C SER A 54 -20.42 4.70 1.06
N ASN A 55 -21.10 3.55 1.05
CA ASN A 55 -22.15 3.24 2.02
C ASN A 55 -21.51 2.74 3.33
N PRO A 56 -21.72 3.42 4.48
CA PRO A 56 -21.19 2.98 5.76
C PRO A 56 -21.61 1.55 6.16
N LYS A 57 -22.78 1.08 5.72
CA LYS A 57 -23.25 -0.29 6.03
C LYS A 57 -22.41 -1.40 5.38
N ASN A 58 -21.67 -1.08 4.32
CA ASN A 58 -20.78 -2.02 3.62
C ASN A 58 -19.34 -1.97 4.15
N ARG A 59 -19.09 -1.20 5.20
CA ARG A 59 -17.76 -0.87 5.71
C ARG A 59 -17.62 -1.31 7.16
N TYR A 60 -16.75 -2.28 7.41
CA TYR A 60 -16.40 -2.68 8.79
C TYR A 60 -15.75 -1.52 9.55
N GLY A 61 -15.12 -0.59 8.83
CA GLY A 61 -14.55 0.63 9.37
C GLY A 61 -15.54 1.52 10.14
N ASP A 62 -16.83 1.46 9.82
CA ASP A 62 -17.87 2.31 10.41
C ASP A 62 -18.78 1.56 11.38
N GLU A 63 -18.59 0.25 11.57
CA GLU A 63 -19.33 -0.50 12.58
C GLU A 63 -18.96 -0.01 13.99
N LEU A 64 -19.99 0.39 14.74
CA LEU A 64 -19.90 0.76 16.14
C LEU A 64 -20.36 -0.40 17.02
N ALA A 65 -19.72 -0.54 18.18
CA ALA A 65 -20.23 -1.37 19.27
C ALA A 65 -21.32 -0.59 20.04
N ASP A 66 -22.05 -1.26 20.93
CA ASP A 66 -23.10 -0.65 21.76
C ASP A 66 -22.59 0.53 22.59
N SER A 67 -21.28 0.53 22.91
CA SER A 67 -20.58 1.64 23.57
C SER A 67 -20.43 2.92 22.73
N GLY A 68 -20.87 2.92 21.47
CA GLY A 68 -20.65 4.01 20.51
C GLY A 68 -19.23 4.11 19.96
N LYS A 69 -18.30 3.24 20.40
CA LYS A 69 -16.92 3.17 19.88
C LYS A 69 -16.84 2.24 18.68
N PHE A 70 -15.83 2.44 17.83
CA PHE A 70 -15.56 1.52 16.71
C PHE A 70 -15.39 0.09 17.21
N LYS A 71 -16.20 -0.81 16.64
CA LYS A 71 -16.16 -2.24 16.92
C LYS A 71 -14.81 -2.84 16.51
N TYR A 72 -14.32 -2.46 15.33
CA TYR A 72 -13.03 -2.93 14.81
C TYR A 72 -11.97 -1.83 14.83
N THR A 73 -10.97 -1.99 15.69
CA THR A 73 -9.81 -1.09 15.83
C THR A 73 -8.59 -1.55 15.02
N LYS A 74 -7.46 -0.82 15.12
CA LYS A 74 -6.20 -1.11 14.43
C LYS A 74 -5.69 -2.55 14.57
N ARG A 75 -6.02 -3.27 15.67
CA ARG A 75 -5.62 -4.68 15.87
C ARG A 75 -6.25 -5.65 14.88
N HIS A 76 -7.41 -5.30 14.33
CA HIS A 76 -8.17 -6.13 13.41
C HIS A 76 -7.74 -5.91 11.96
N ILE A 77 -6.96 -4.87 11.66
CA ILE A 77 -6.45 -4.66 10.31
C ILE A 77 -5.28 -5.62 10.07
N ARG A 78 -5.46 -6.55 9.13
CA ARG A 78 -4.46 -7.56 8.75
C ARG A 78 -3.59 -7.17 7.58
N GLY A 79 -4.09 -6.30 6.71
CA GLY A 79 -3.36 -5.83 5.54
C GLY A 79 -4.16 -4.87 4.68
N ILE A 80 -3.44 -4.06 3.91
CA ILE A 80 -3.99 -3.32 2.77
C ILE A 80 -3.82 -4.21 1.53
N PHE A 81 -4.84 -4.34 0.69
CA PHE A 81 -4.83 -5.22 -0.48
C PHE A 81 -5.08 -4.49 -1.80
N GLY A 82 -5.37 -3.20 -1.73
CA GLY A 82 -5.60 -2.35 -2.88
C GLY A 82 -5.83 -0.91 -2.44
N VAL A 83 -5.46 0.02 -3.30
CA VAL A 83 -5.74 1.45 -3.13
C VAL A 83 -6.32 1.94 -4.45
N ALA A 84 -7.46 2.62 -4.38
CA ALA A 84 -8.15 3.20 -5.53
C ALA A 84 -8.37 4.69 -5.29
N TRP A 85 -7.91 5.52 -6.20
CA TRP A 85 -8.09 6.96 -6.14
C TRP A 85 -8.42 7.52 -7.51
N LYS A 86 -8.94 8.74 -7.52
CA LYS A 86 -9.22 9.46 -8.75
C LYS A 86 -7.90 9.91 -9.38
N ALA A 87 -7.65 9.48 -10.62
CA ALA A 87 -6.48 9.90 -11.40
C ALA A 87 -6.50 11.42 -11.68
N ALA A 88 -5.33 12.04 -11.89
CA ALA A 88 -5.22 13.48 -12.20
C ALA A 88 -5.76 13.82 -13.60
N GLY A 89 -5.73 12.88 -14.54
CA GLY A 89 -6.09 13.09 -15.94
C GLY A 89 -7.06 12.06 -16.50
N SER A 90 -7.30 12.15 -17.81
CA SER A 90 -8.16 11.23 -18.56
C SER A 90 -7.53 9.85 -18.81
N ARG A 91 -6.24 9.67 -18.50
CA ARG A 91 -5.51 8.41 -18.67
C ARG A 91 -4.80 8.01 -17.38
N VAL A 92 -4.95 6.74 -17.01
CA VAL A 92 -4.27 6.14 -15.86
C VAL A 92 -2.76 6.11 -16.09
N SER A 93 -2.01 6.77 -15.22
CA SER A 93 -0.56 6.92 -15.28
C SER A 93 0.09 6.58 -13.94
N ARG A 94 1.39 6.24 -13.96
CA ARG A 94 2.18 6.13 -12.71
C ARG A 94 2.33 7.50 -12.03
N HIS A 95 2.29 8.58 -12.82
CA HIS A 95 2.25 9.96 -12.31
C HIS A 95 0.99 10.26 -11.49
N ASP A 96 -0.05 9.41 -11.54
CA ASP A 96 -1.20 9.55 -10.64
C ASP A 96 -0.84 9.32 -9.17
N LEU A 97 0.30 8.69 -8.87
CA LEU A 97 0.76 8.49 -7.49
C LEU A 97 1.03 9.81 -6.77
N ASP A 98 1.43 10.86 -7.50
CA ASP A 98 1.69 12.18 -6.92
C ASP A 98 0.41 12.79 -6.34
N CYS A 99 -0.76 12.44 -6.88
CA CYS A 99 -2.07 12.86 -6.37
C CYS A 99 -2.36 12.32 -4.96
N ILE A 100 -1.64 11.29 -4.53
CA ILE A 100 -1.80 10.70 -3.20
C ILE A 100 -0.50 10.64 -2.41
N ASN A 101 0.56 11.32 -2.87
CA ASN A 101 1.81 11.42 -2.14
C ASN A 101 1.64 12.40 -0.95
N PRO A 102 1.80 11.96 0.30
CA PRO A 102 1.61 12.82 1.46
C PRO A 102 2.56 14.02 1.51
N ASP A 103 3.70 13.97 0.83
CA ASP A 103 4.67 15.06 0.77
C ASP A 103 4.33 16.10 -0.32
N LEU A 104 3.45 15.76 -1.27
CA LEU A 104 3.08 16.62 -2.40
C LEU A 104 1.63 17.13 -2.33
N VAL A 105 0.79 16.53 -1.50
CA VAL A 105 -0.65 16.84 -1.44
C VAL A 105 -0.96 17.79 -0.29
N ASP A 106 -1.20 19.06 -0.64
CA ASP A 106 -1.62 20.08 0.31
C ASP A 106 -3.08 19.91 0.78
N ASN A 107 -3.96 19.39 -0.11
CA ASN A 107 -5.38 19.25 0.18
C ASN A 107 -5.99 17.97 -0.39
N TRP A 108 -6.50 17.14 0.51
CA TRP A 108 -7.10 15.84 0.20
C TRP A 108 -8.55 15.89 -0.29
N ARG A 109 -9.23 17.04 -0.22
CA ARG A 109 -10.67 17.15 -0.61
C ARG A 109 -10.92 16.77 -2.07
N GLY A 110 -9.95 17.01 -2.95
CA GLY A 110 -10.06 16.74 -4.40
C GLY A 110 -9.75 15.30 -4.81
N VAL A 111 -9.23 14.48 -3.88
CA VAL A 111 -8.72 13.13 -4.19
C VAL A 111 -9.44 12.09 -3.34
N PRO A 112 -10.69 11.72 -3.70
CA PRO A 112 -11.36 10.58 -3.09
C PRO A 112 -10.49 9.34 -3.20
N THR A 113 -10.33 8.63 -2.09
CA THR A 113 -9.46 7.45 -2.02
C THR A 113 -10.10 6.38 -1.16
N TYR A 114 -10.17 5.20 -1.75
CA TYR A 114 -10.68 3.98 -1.14
C TYR A 114 -9.53 2.98 -0.98
N VAL A 115 -9.55 2.25 0.12
CA VAL A 115 -8.49 1.32 0.52
C VAL A 115 -9.14 -0.02 0.79
N LEU A 116 -8.71 -1.07 0.10
CA LEU A 116 -9.20 -2.42 0.31
C LEU A 116 -8.50 -3.01 1.53
N ILE A 117 -9.20 -3.09 2.65
CA ILE A 117 -8.64 -3.56 3.92
C ILE A 117 -9.06 -5.01 4.16
N ALA A 118 -8.12 -5.84 4.58
CA ALA A 118 -8.44 -7.14 5.18
C ALA A 118 -8.60 -6.99 6.70
N TRP A 119 -9.79 -7.31 7.17
CA TRP A 119 -10.20 -7.31 8.56
C TRP A 119 -10.17 -8.71 9.15
N ASP A 120 -9.68 -8.85 10.37
CA ASP A 120 -9.80 -10.04 11.21
C ASP A 120 -11.05 -9.91 12.08
N ILE A 121 -12.09 -10.63 11.69
CA ILE A 121 -13.39 -10.65 12.36
C ILE A 121 -13.54 -12.03 12.97
N ASN A 122 -13.29 -12.12 14.28
CA ASN A 122 -13.40 -13.36 15.04
C ASN A 122 -12.57 -14.52 14.42
N GLY A 123 -11.36 -14.24 13.93
CA GLY A 123 -10.49 -15.21 13.29
C GLY A 123 -10.72 -15.38 11.79
N ASN A 124 -11.78 -14.79 11.22
CA ASN A 124 -12.08 -14.85 9.80
C ASN A 124 -11.62 -13.58 9.08
N ILE A 125 -10.88 -13.78 7.98
CA ILE A 125 -10.39 -12.65 7.18
C ILE A 125 -11.44 -12.22 6.16
N GLN A 126 -11.99 -11.03 6.34
CA GLN A 126 -12.96 -10.41 5.43
C GLN A 126 -12.36 -9.15 4.80
N LYS A 127 -12.69 -8.86 3.55
CA LYS A 127 -12.14 -7.69 2.83
C LYS A 127 -13.26 -6.72 2.47
N SER A 128 -13.05 -5.44 2.73
CA SER A 128 -13.97 -4.36 2.37
C SER A 128 -13.21 -3.15 1.83
N TRP A 129 -13.86 -2.40 0.94
CA TRP A 129 -13.37 -1.09 0.54
C TRP A 129 -13.72 -0.06 1.61
N GLU A 130 -12.70 0.57 2.15
CA GLU A 130 -12.80 1.54 3.23
C GLU A 130 -12.39 2.93 2.73
N THR A 131 -12.85 3.99 3.39
CA THR A 131 -12.41 5.35 3.05
C THR A 131 -11.01 5.61 3.62
N ARG A 132 -10.28 6.59 3.05
CA ARG A 132 -9.05 7.12 3.69
C ARG A 132 -9.29 7.50 5.16
N ALA A 133 -10.44 8.10 5.48
CA ALA A 133 -10.80 8.50 6.83
C ALA A 133 -10.79 7.31 7.80
N CYS A 134 -11.31 6.16 7.40
CA CYS A 134 -11.31 4.94 8.22
C CYS A 134 -9.90 4.55 8.72
N LEU A 135 -8.87 4.68 7.88
CA LEU A 135 -7.48 4.44 8.31
C LEU A 135 -6.94 5.58 9.17
N ARG A 136 -7.21 6.83 8.81
CA ARG A 136 -6.77 8.01 9.58
C ARG A 136 -7.31 7.99 11.01
N ASP A 137 -8.56 7.57 11.20
CA ASP A 137 -9.19 7.46 12.52
C ASP A 137 -8.54 6.39 13.42
N ARG A 138 -7.82 5.43 12.82
CA ARG A 138 -7.20 4.30 13.53
C ARG A 138 -5.70 4.45 13.73
N TRP A 139 -5.00 5.01 12.75
CA TRP A 139 -3.53 5.11 12.73
C TRP A 139 -3.03 6.55 12.89
N GLY A 140 -3.92 7.54 12.81
CA GLY A 140 -3.55 8.95 12.70
C GLY A 140 -3.30 9.35 11.24
N LYS A 141 -3.42 10.64 10.94
CA LYS A 141 -3.34 11.17 9.56
C LYS A 141 -2.02 10.80 8.87
N LYS A 142 -0.89 11.16 9.48
CA LYS A 142 0.46 10.96 8.93
C LYS A 142 0.74 9.48 8.61
N ASP A 143 0.62 8.61 9.61
CA ASP A 143 0.92 7.18 9.44
C ASP A 143 -0.03 6.50 8.43
N ALA A 144 -1.31 6.89 8.41
CA ALA A 144 -2.28 6.35 7.46
C ALA A 144 -1.95 6.76 6.02
N ASP A 145 -1.67 8.03 5.77
CA ASP A 145 -1.43 8.53 4.42
C ASP A 145 -0.13 7.98 3.82
N ILE A 146 0.94 7.86 4.63
CA ILE A 146 2.19 7.19 4.23
C ILE A 146 1.90 5.73 3.83
N ALA A 147 1.19 4.97 4.67
CA ALA A 147 0.88 3.58 4.38
C ALA A 147 0.00 3.39 3.14
N ILE A 148 -0.94 4.32 2.89
CA ILE A 148 -1.77 4.32 1.68
C ILE A 148 -0.91 4.59 0.43
N TYR A 149 -0.01 5.57 0.50
CA TYR A 149 0.88 5.90 -0.61
C TYR A 149 1.84 4.74 -0.92
N GLU A 150 2.54 4.21 0.08
CA GLU A 150 3.44 3.06 -0.10
C GLU A 150 2.69 1.83 -0.64
N ALA A 151 1.48 1.57 -0.16
CA ALA A 151 0.67 0.48 -0.68
C ALA A 151 0.31 0.68 -2.16
N ALA A 152 0.03 1.92 -2.58
CA ALA A 152 -0.23 2.25 -3.97
C ALA A 152 1.02 2.09 -4.84
N VAL A 153 2.18 2.54 -4.37
CA VAL A 153 3.49 2.35 -5.04
C VAL A 153 3.76 0.85 -5.25
N GLU A 154 3.65 0.04 -4.19
CA GLU A 154 3.82 -1.41 -4.28
C GLU A 154 2.85 -2.06 -5.27
N ALA A 155 1.58 -1.61 -5.31
CA ALA A 155 0.58 -2.14 -6.22
C ALA A 155 0.91 -1.83 -7.69
N GLU A 156 1.34 -0.60 -8.00
CA GLU A 156 1.80 -0.22 -9.33
C GLU A 156 3.02 -1.03 -9.76
N ASP A 157 4.01 -1.18 -8.88
CA ASP A 157 5.22 -1.94 -9.18
C ASP A 157 4.90 -3.41 -9.49
N ARG A 158 4.04 -4.04 -8.69
CA ARG A 158 3.58 -5.42 -8.95
C ARG A 158 2.84 -5.53 -10.29
N TYR A 159 2.00 -4.55 -10.62
CA TYR A 159 1.28 -4.51 -11.90
C TYR A 159 2.24 -4.38 -13.09
N VAL A 160 3.22 -3.47 -13.00
CA VAL A 160 4.25 -3.28 -14.03
C VAL A 160 5.12 -4.54 -14.20
N GLN A 161 5.54 -5.18 -13.10
CA GLN A 161 6.29 -6.44 -13.16
C GLN A 161 5.52 -7.54 -13.89
N VAL A 162 4.20 -7.64 -13.67
CA VAL A 162 3.35 -8.59 -14.42
C VAL A 162 3.23 -8.22 -15.89
N LYS A 163 3.03 -6.93 -16.20
CA LYS A 163 2.92 -6.47 -17.60
C LYS A 163 4.21 -6.64 -18.39
N THR A 164 5.36 -6.53 -17.73
CA THR A 164 6.69 -6.71 -18.32
C THR A 164 7.20 -8.15 -18.27
N GLY A 165 6.41 -9.09 -17.75
CA GLY A 165 6.80 -10.51 -17.67
C GLY A 165 7.78 -10.86 -16.54
N LYS A 166 8.21 -9.88 -15.73
CA LYS A 166 9.11 -10.09 -14.57
C LYS A 166 8.45 -10.83 -13.40
N ARG A 167 7.12 -10.94 -13.40
CA ARG A 167 6.34 -11.64 -12.36
C ARG A 167 5.19 -12.43 -12.98
N PRO A 168 4.92 -13.67 -12.53
CA PRO A 168 3.73 -14.39 -12.96
C PRO A 168 2.45 -13.77 -12.38
N ALA A 169 1.43 -13.62 -13.23
CA ALA A 169 0.09 -13.23 -12.79
C ALA A 169 -0.68 -14.45 -12.26
N LYS A 170 -1.27 -14.35 -11.08
CA LYS A 170 -2.11 -15.40 -10.48
C LYS A 170 -3.53 -14.90 -10.26
N SER A 171 -4.50 -15.80 -10.41
CA SER A 171 -5.93 -15.51 -10.19
C SER A 171 -6.27 -15.27 -8.71
N ARG A 172 -5.48 -15.88 -7.80
CA ARG A 172 -5.64 -15.72 -6.35
C ARG A 172 -5.06 -14.39 -5.87
N SER A 173 -5.71 -13.79 -4.88
CA SER A 173 -5.16 -12.64 -4.15
C SER A 173 -3.81 -13.01 -3.50
N PRO A 174 -2.90 -12.03 -3.30
CA PRO A 174 -1.66 -12.28 -2.58
C PRO A 174 -1.98 -12.72 -1.14
N SER A 175 -1.08 -13.51 -0.55
CA SER A 175 -1.19 -13.95 0.86
C SER A 175 -0.81 -12.83 1.84
N VAL A 176 0.07 -11.92 1.41
CA VAL A 176 0.55 -10.78 2.18
C VAL A 176 -0.02 -9.49 1.60
N GLY A 177 -0.39 -8.57 2.49
CA GLY A 177 -0.83 -7.23 2.11
C GLY A 177 0.30 -6.39 1.51
N LEU A 178 -0.09 -5.23 1.01
CA LEU A 178 0.76 -4.11 0.62
C LEU A 178 1.13 -3.30 1.88
N ALA A 179 2.27 -2.61 1.87
CA ALA A 179 2.77 -1.81 2.99
C ALA A 179 2.78 -2.59 4.33
N GLN A 180 3.12 -3.88 4.26
CA GLN A 180 2.94 -4.82 5.38
C GLN A 180 3.71 -4.39 6.64
N GLY A 181 4.85 -3.72 6.48
CA GLY A 181 5.64 -3.16 7.59
C GLY A 181 4.84 -2.18 8.44
N HIS A 182 4.16 -1.22 7.81
CA HIS A 182 3.29 -0.25 8.52
C HIS A 182 2.13 -0.95 9.21
N VAL A 183 1.46 -1.87 8.52
CA VAL A 183 0.33 -2.62 9.09
C VAL A 183 0.76 -3.35 10.35
N ARG A 184 1.89 -4.06 10.29
CA ARG A 184 2.44 -4.81 11.43
C ARG A 184 2.76 -3.87 12.60
N LYS A 185 3.47 -2.76 12.35
CA LYS A 185 3.83 -1.76 13.37
C LYS A 185 2.58 -1.20 14.06
N GLN A 186 1.54 -0.83 13.31
CA GLN A 186 0.31 -0.28 13.89
C GLN A 186 -0.47 -1.32 14.70
N ARG A 187 -0.47 -2.57 14.24
CA ARG A 187 -1.11 -3.68 14.93
C ARG A 187 -0.39 -4.01 16.24
N GLU A 188 0.93 -4.02 16.25
CA GLU A 188 1.74 -4.24 17.45
C GLU A 188 1.55 -3.12 18.48
N LYS A 189 1.45 -1.85 18.05
CA LYS A 189 1.09 -0.72 18.94
C LYS A 189 -0.23 -0.92 19.68
N SER A 190 -1.19 -1.69 19.16
CA SER A 190 -2.43 -2.03 19.90
C SER A 190 -2.29 -3.23 20.83
N LEU A 191 -1.37 -4.15 20.54
CA LEU A 191 -1.15 -5.35 21.34
C LEU A 191 -0.16 -5.12 22.49
N GLY A 192 0.68 -4.08 22.38
CA GLY A 192 1.72 -3.73 23.35
C GLY A 192 1.23 -3.02 24.64
N MET A 193 -0.04 -2.62 24.76
CA MET A 193 -0.53 -2.01 26.01
C MET A 193 -0.79 -3.02 27.14
N ASN A 194 -0.71 -4.34 26.90
CA ASN A 194 -0.96 -5.39 27.92
C ASN A 194 0.05 -6.55 27.85
N ARG A 195 1.33 -6.29 27.57
CA ARG A 195 2.37 -7.31 27.80
C ARG A 195 3.34 -6.82 28.87
N SER A 196 3.00 -7.13 30.12
CA SER A 196 4.01 -7.44 31.12
C SER A 196 4.94 -8.49 30.49
N SER A 197 6.21 -8.14 30.35
CA SER A 197 7.25 -8.99 29.80
C SER A 197 7.24 -10.37 30.47
N PRO A 198 7.26 -11.48 29.73
CA PRO A 198 7.72 -12.74 30.30
C PRO A 198 9.24 -12.61 30.46
N SER A 199 9.70 -12.70 31.70
CA SER A 199 11.09 -12.86 32.07
C SER A 199 11.70 -14.02 31.28
N ARG A 200 12.61 -13.70 30.36
CA ARG A 200 13.33 -14.70 29.57
C ARG A 200 14.45 -15.25 30.44
N SER A 201 14.16 -16.35 31.14
CA SER A 201 15.16 -17.19 31.81
C SER A 201 16.27 -17.55 30.82
N ALA A 202 17.50 -17.20 31.19
CA ALA A 202 18.70 -17.56 30.45
C ALA A 202 18.89 -19.07 30.51
N ARG A 203 18.98 -19.72 29.34
CA ARG A 203 19.63 -21.02 29.23
C ARG A 203 20.67 -21.00 28.12
N THR A 204 21.90 -21.07 28.58
CA THR A 204 23.15 -21.20 27.87
C THR A 204 23.18 -22.48 27.06
N THR A 205 23.43 -22.39 25.75
CA THR A 205 24.06 -23.48 24.99
C THR A 205 24.91 -22.92 23.85
N ARG A 206 26.22 -23.02 24.08
CA ARG A 206 27.34 -23.34 23.17
C ARG A 206 27.26 -22.93 21.69
N ALA A 207 28.19 -22.04 21.36
CA ALA A 207 28.57 -21.64 20.02
C ALA A 207 29.19 -22.78 19.20
N SER A 208 28.79 -22.85 17.92
CA SER A 208 29.60 -23.39 16.83
C SER A 208 29.86 -22.26 15.83
N LYS A 209 31.15 -21.90 15.71
CA LYS A 209 31.67 -20.86 14.80
C LYS A 209 31.49 -21.28 13.34
N SER A 210 30.92 -20.38 12.55
CA SER A 210 30.99 -20.31 11.08
C SER A 210 30.78 -18.84 10.69
N PRO A 211 31.38 -18.34 9.60
CA PRO A 211 31.89 -16.98 9.52
C PRO A 211 30.78 -15.92 9.48
N GLN A 212 30.91 -14.89 10.31
CA GLN A 212 30.10 -13.68 10.25
C GLN A 212 30.39 -12.96 8.92
N ARG A 213 29.49 -13.09 7.94
CA ARG A 213 29.26 -12.00 7.00
C ARG A 213 28.51 -10.92 7.77
N GLY A 214 29.14 -9.75 7.91
CA GLY A 214 28.49 -8.58 8.48
C GLY A 214 27.16 -8.36 7.79
N THR A 215 26.06 -8.49 8.53
CA THR A 215 24.74 -8.12 8.05
C THR A 215 24.66 -6.60 8.12
N ASN A 216 25.30 -5.92 7.16
CA ASN A 216 25.05 -4.50 6.99
C ASN A 216 23.54 -4.36 6.72
N THR A 217 22.88 -3.56 7.54
CA THR A 217 21.46 -3.26 7.35
C THR A 217 21.28 -2.54 6.02
N LEU A 218 20.10 -2.69 5.39
CA LEU A 218 19.81 -2.03 4.10
C LEU A 218 20.02 -0.50 4.16
N GLU A 219 19.86 0.09 5.35
CA GLU A 219 20.11 1.50 5.61
C GLU A 219 21.61 1.83 5.59
N GLU A 220 22.47 1.00 6.18
CA GLU A 220 23.93 1.15 6.11
C GLU A 220 24.45 0.99 4.67
N LEU A 221 23.97 -0.01 3.93
CA LEU A 221 24.34 -0.20 2.52
C LEU A 221 23.87 0.95 1.62
N ARG A 222 22.72 1.54 1.95
CA ARG A 222 22.22 2.72 1.25
C ARG A 222 23.08 3.94 1.55
N GLN A 223 23.46 4.13 2.80
CA GLN A 223 24.29 5.26 3.20
C GLN A 223 25.69 5.14 2.57
N GLU A 224 26.30 3.96 2.64
CA GLU A 224 27.58 3.66 1.98
C GLU A 224 27.54 3.90 0.47
N PHE A 225 26.46 3.47 -0.20
CA PHE A 225 26.27 3.75 -1.62
C PHE A 225 26.16 5.25 -1.90
N LEU A 226 25.37 5.99 -1.10
CA LEU A 226 25.20 7.42 -1.27
C LEU A 226 26.52 8.17 -1.06
N ASP A 227 27.28 7.81 -0.03
CA ASP A 227 28.57 8.44 0.27
C ASP A 227 29.56 8.23 -0.88
N ASN A 228 29.66 6.99 -1.40
CA ASN A 228 30.52 6.67 -2.56
C ASN A 228 30.07 7.39 -3.85
N TYR A 229 28.76 7.50 -4.07
CA TYR A 229 28.21 8.15 -5.26
C TYR A 229 28.45 9.67 -5.24
N LEU A 230 28.33 10.28 -4.07
CA LEU A 230 28.60 11.71 -3.86
C LEU A 230 30.10 12.01 -3.98
N GLU A 231 30.96 11.15 -3.43
CA GLU A 231 32.41 11.24 -3.60
C GLU A 231 32.83 11.18 -5.07
N LEU A 232 32.24 10.27 -5.85
CA LEU A 232 32.51 10.13 -7.29
C LEU A 232 32.14 11.38 -8.10
N LEU A 233 31.11 12.12 -7.67
CA LEU A 233 30.68 13.37 -8.31
C LEU A 233 31.38 14.60 -7.72
N GLY A 234 32.19 14.45 -6.68
CA GLY A 234 32.90 15.55 -6.02
C GLY A 234 31.96 16.48 -5.24
N VAL A 235 30.81 15.97 -4.81
CA VAL A 235 29.74 16.72 -4.13
C VAL A 235 29.61 16.21 -2.69
N GLN A 236 29.36 17.10 -1.73
CA GLN A 236 29.29 16.69 -0.31
C GLN A 236 27.91 16.23 0.12
N GLU A 237 26.84 16.81 -0.42
CA GLU A 237 25.47 16.45 -0.06
C GLU A 237 24.61 16.11 -1.28
N PHE A 238 23.68 15.17 -1.10
CA PHE A 238 22.68 14.84 -2.13
C PHE A 238 21.82 16.05 -2.54
N ALA A 239 21.69 17.04 -1.65
CA ALA A 239 20.97 18.28 -1.91
C ALA A 239 21.69 19.21 -2.89
N ASP A 240 22.96 18.97 -3.19
CA ASP A 240 23.76 19.77 -4.11
C ASP A 240 23.77 19.19 -5.53
N LEU A 241 23.32 17.93 -5.70
CA LEU A 241 23.12 17.32 -7.00
C LEU A 241 22.01 18.02 -7.79
N ASP A 242 22.16 18.12 -9.10
CA ASP A 242 21.12 18.61 -9.99
C ASP A 242 19.96 17.59 -10.13
N ILE A 243 18.87 18.01 -10.77
CA ILE A 243 17.66 17.19 -10.89
C ILE A 243 17.91 15.91 -11.71
N SER A 244 18.85 15.94 -12.67
CA SER A 244 19.23 14.78 -13.47
C SER A 244 20.11 13.83 -12.66
N GLU A 245 21.12 14.35 -11.98
CA GLU A 245 22.06 13.59 -11.15
C GLU A 245 21.36 12.89 -9.98
N ARG A 246 20.38 13.55 -9.33
CA ARG A 246 19.56 12.90 -8.30
C ARG A 246 18.76 11.73 -8.86
N ARG A 247 18.22 11.88 -10.07
CA ARG A 247 17.46 10.82 -10.73
C ARG A 247 18.38 9.65 -11.07
N ASP A 248 19.58 9.92 -11.53
CA ASP A 248 20.57 8.92 -11.88
C ASP A 248 21.10 8.20 -10.64
N CYS A 249 21.36 8.92 -9.55
CA CYS A 249 21.71 8.34 -8.25
C CYS A 249 20.64 7.36 -7.74
N VAL A 250 19.36 7.75 -7.82
CA VAL A 250 18.24 6.90 -7.40
C VAL A 250 18.10 5.67 -8.30
N ASN A 251 18.43 5.77 -9.58
CA ASN A 251 18.40 4.63 -10.50
C ASN A 251 19.58 3.68 -10.26
N ALA A 252 20.79 4.21 -10.11
CA ALA A 252 21.98 3.44 -9.77
C ALA A 252 21.81 2.68 -8.44
N TRP A 253 21.19 3.31 -7.43
CA TRP A 253 20.88 2.62 -6.17
C TRP A 253 19.92 1.44 -6.36
N LYS A 254 18.95 1.55 -7.26
CA LYS A 254 18.02 0.44 -7.55
C LYS A 254 18.72 -0.74 -8.20
N GLU A 255 19.71 -0.47 -9.05
CA GLU A 255 20.52 -1.49 -9.72
C GLU A 255 21.45 -2.18 -8.71
N GLU A 256 22.19 -1.41 -7.91
CA GLU A 256 23.07 -1.93 -6.87
C GLU A 256 22.31 -2.78 -5.84
N LYS A 257 21.15 -2.30 -5.39
CA LYS A 257 20.26 -3.05 -4.50
C LYS A 257 19.80 -4.38 -5.11
N ALA A 258 19.58 -4.42 -6.43
CA ALA A 258 19.19 -5.65 -7.11
C ALA A 258 20.34 -6.66 -7.23
N LEU A 259 21.59 -6.18 -7.26
CA LEU A 259 22.80 -7.02 -7.27
C LEU A 259 23.11 -7.60 -5.88
N GLN A 260 22.94 -6.81 -4.82
CA GLN A 260 23.27 -7.25 -3.46
C GLN A 260 22.19 -8.14 -2.82
N PHE A 261 20.94 -8.02 -3.27
CA PHE A 261 19.82 -8.85 -2.83
C PHE A 261 19.16 -9.57 -4.03
N PRO A 262 19.87 -10.51 -4.68
CA PRO A 262 19.30 -11.30 -5.76
C PRO A 262 18.17 -12.18 -5.21
N ALA A 263 17.06 -12.25 -5.95
CA ALA A 263 15.85 -12.96 -5.57
C ALA A 263 16.00 -14.48 -5.55
#